data_AF-A0A955EZ32-F1
#
_entry.id   AF-A0A955EZ32-F1
#
_cell.length_a   1.000
_cell.length_b   1.000
_cell.length_c   1.000
_cell.angle_alpha   90.00
_cell.angle_beta   90.00
_cell.angle_gamma   90.00
#
_symmetry.space_group_name_H-M   'P 1'
#
loop_
_entity.id
_entity.type
_entity.pdbx_description
1 polymer ?
#
loop_
_entity_poly.entity_id
_entity_poly.type
_entity_poly.pdbx_seq_one_letter_code
_entity_poly.pdbx_strand_id
1 'polypeptide(L)'
;MTTTHDQSFILELSQFEGAAAQAVIPGDIEAWTERAVESLDSLESVARHQRRRREVHLGQIVATNLGMSARVEGLRRRETELWERFMNIRDGLHDLRAKSQGPSGQGCCDQAEELRLASLGWVVDSRAEQHEVDAWLLETLYRDNGIVD
;
A
#
# COMPACT_ATOMS: atom_id res chain seq x y z
N MET A 1 -11.28 8.12 -17.82
CA MET A 1 -11.81 8.76 -16.59
C MET A 1 -11.41 7.91 -15.38
N THR A 2 -10.13 7.95 -15.01
CA THR A 2 -9.52 7.02 -14.03
C THR A 2 -8.94 7.75 -12.81
N THR A 3 -8.83 9.08 -12.89
CA THR A 3 -7.97 9.92 -12.04
C THR A 3 -8.40 10.08 -10.58
N THR A 4 -9.70 10.12 -10.29
CA THR A 4 -10.16 10.50 -8.93
C THR A 4 -9.83 9.45 -7.86
N HIS A 5 -9.90 8.17 -8.20
CA HIS A 5 -9.72 7.09 -7.23
C HIS A 5 -8.24 6.73 -7.02
N ASP A 6 -7.40 6.92 -8.05
CA ASP A 6 -5.96 6.78 -7.93
C ASP A 6 -5.38 7.94 -7.08
N GLN A 7 -5.94 9.15 -7.22
CA GLN A 7 -5.62 10.28 -6.36
C GLN A 7 -5.99 10.05 -4.90
N SER A 8 -7.15 9.41 -4.63
CA SER A 8 -7.53 9.02 -3.27
C SER A 8 -6.53 8.03 -2.67
N PHE A 9 -6.11 7.00 -3.41
CA PHE A 9 -5.12 6.04 -2.91
C PHE A 9 -3.79 6.71 -2.57
N ILE A 10 -3.26 7.56 -3.45
CA ILE A 10 -1.99 8.26 -3.21
C ILE A 10 -2.10 9.24 -2.03
N LEU A 11 -3.25 9.92 -1.88
CA LEU A 11 -3.49 10.81 -0.76
C LEU A 11 -3.47 10.04 0.57
N GLU A 12 -4.27 8.98 0.69
CA GLU A 12 -4.35 8.16 1.91
C GLU A 12 -3.00 7.47 2.21
N LEU A 13 -2.30 7.00 1.17
CA LEU A 13 -0.97 6.40 1.32
C LEU A 13 0.04 7.40 1.88
N SER A 14 -0.05 8.67 1.46
CA SER A 14 0.82 9.75 1.96
C SER A 14 0.46 10.17 3.38
N GLN A 15 -0.82 10.11 3.76
CA GLN A 15 -1.24 10.33 5.15
C GLN A 15 -0.70 9.23 6.07
N PHE A 16 -0.84 7.96 5.67
CA PHE A 16 -0.27 6.84 6.40
C PHE A 16 1.26 6.92 6.49
N GLU A 17 1.96 7.27 5.41
CA GLU A 17 3.39 7.54 5.44
C GLU A 17 3.73 8.64 6.44
N GLY A 18 2.98 9.75 6.46
CA GLY A 18 3.18 10.84 7.41
C GLY A 18 3.00 10.42 8.87
N ALA A 19 2.08 9.50 9.16
CA ALA A 19 1.91 8.93 10.49
C ALA A 19 3.06 7.97 10.85
N ALA A 20 3.40 7.04 9.95
CA ALA A 20 4.46 6.06 10.15
C ALA A 20 5.87 6.69 10.17
N ALA A 21 6.12 7.78 9.46
CA ALA A 21 7.43 8.42 9.40
C ALA A 21 7.84 9.08 10.73
N GLN A 22 6.89 9.33 11.63
CA GLN A 22 7.18 9.94 12.92
C GLN A 22 8.04 9.01 13.78
N ALA A 23 9.01 9.59 14.47
CA ALA A 23 9.88 8.84 15.37
C ALA A 23 9.08 8.17 16.48
N VAL A 24 9.41 6.91 16.77
CA VAL A 24 8.87 6.19 17.93
C VAL A 24 9.62 6.67 19.16
N ILE A 25 8.90 7.30 20.08
CA ILE A 25 9.44 7.78 21.36
C ILE A 25 8.81 6.94 22.48
N PRO A 26 9.59 6.37 23.43
CA PRO A 26 9.05 5.48 24.47
C PRO A 26 7.87 6.03 25.27
N GLY A 27 7.81 7.36 25.47
CA GLY A 27 6.71 8.03 26.19
C GLY A 27 5.47 8.30 25.34
N ASP A 28 5.57 8.21 24.00
CA ASP A 28 4.52 8.58 23.06
C ASP A 28 4.06 7.39 22.18
N ILE A 29 4.40 6.15 22.56
CA ILE A 29 4.07 4.95 21.77
C ILE A 29 2.57 4.83 21.54
N GLU A 30 1.75 5.12 22.56
CA GLU A 30 0.29 5.08 22.45
C GLU A 30 -0.22 6.06 21.38
N ALA A 31 0.20 7.32 21.47
CA ALA A 31 -0.19 8.36 20.52
C ALA A 31 0.37 8.13 19.11
N TRP A 32 1.58 7.56 18.98
CA TRP A 32 2.13 7.15 17.70
C TRP A 32 1.29 6.03 17.08
N THR A 33 1.01 4.97 17.86
CA THR A 33 0.29 3.80 17.35
C THR A 33 -1.15 4.14 17.00
N GLU A 34 -1.82 4.98 17.78
CA GLU A 34 -3.17 5.45 17.48
C GLU A 34 -3.24 6.16 16.13
N ARG A 35 -2.34 7.11 15.87
CA ARG A 35 -2.28 7.83 14.59
C ARG A 35 -1.93 6.90 13.42
N ALA A 36 -1.02 5.96 13.62
CA ALA A 36 -0.67 4.96 12.61
C ALA A 36 -1.87 4.05 12.28
N VAL A 37 -2.62 3.59 13.29
CA VAL A 37 -3.81 2.77 13.11
C VAL A 37 -4.94 3.54 12.42
N GLU A 38 -5.25 4.76 12.86
CA GLU A 38 -6.31 5.58 12.26
C GLU A 38 -6.06 5.85 10.76
N SER A 39 -4.82 6.22 10.42
CA SER A 39 -4.45 6.44 9.01
C SER A 39 -4.43 5.14 8.20
N LEU A 40 -4.01 4.03 8.78
CA LEU A 40 -4.03 2.72 8.11
C LEU A 40 -5.46 2.22 7.86
N ASP A 41 -6.37 2.37 8.82
CA ASP A 41 -7.76 1.95 8.69
C ASP A 41 -8.48 2.78 7.61
N SER A 42 -8.16 4.08 7.48
CA SER A 42 -8.61 4.92 6.37
C SER A 42 -8.09 4.40 5.02
N LEU A 43 -6.79 4.08 4.96
CA LEU A 43 -6.14 3.55 3.78
C LEU A 43 -6.68 2.18 3.34
N GLU A 44 -7.07 1.30 4.28
CA GLU A 44 -7.54 -0.06 3.97
C GLU A 44 -8.70 -0.05 2.97
N SER A 45 -9.70 0.81 3.21
CA SER A 45 -10.88 0.90 2.35
C SER A 45 -10.50 1.27 0.92
N VAL A 46 -9.63 2.26 0.77
CA VAL A 46 -9.17 2.76 -0.53
C VAL A 46 -8.24 1.76 -1.21
N ALA A 47 -7.33 1.12 -0.47
CA ALA A 47 -6.44 0.09 -0.97
C ALA A 47 -7.20 -1.14 -1.51
N ARG A 48 -8.25 -1.60 -0.80
CA ARG A 48 -9.14 -2.67 -1.28
C ARG A 48 -9.84 -2.28 -2.58
N HIS A 49 -10.32 -1.05 -2.66
CA HIS A 49 -10.98 -0.57 -3.87
C HIS A 49 -10.00 -0.50 -5.05
N GLN A 50 -8.80 0.02 -4.82
CA GLN A 50 -7.75 0.13 -5.83
C GLN A 50 -7.33 -1.24 -6.37
N ARG A 51 -7.12 -2.21 -5.48
CA ARG A 51 -6.82 -3.59 -5.85
C ARG A 51 -7.88 -4.21 -6.76
N ARG A 52 -9.17 -4.09 -6.39
CA ARG A 52 -10.28 -4.61 -7.22
C ARG A 52 -10.31 -3.96 -8.61
N ARG A 53 -10.06 -2.65 -8.71
CA ARG A 53 -10.00 -1.95 -10.01
C ARG A 53 -8.83 -2.44 -10.85
N ARG A 54 -7.64 -2.57 -10.26
CA ARG A 54 -6.46 -3.07 -10.96
C ARG A 54 -6.64 -4.50 -11.44
N GLU A 55 -7.23 -5.37 -10.62
CA GLU A 55 -7.55 -6.74 -11.03
C GLU A 55 -8.40 -6.78 -12.32
N VAL A 56 -9.43 -5.92 -12.40
CA VAL A 56 -10.27 -5.76 -13.58
C VAL A 56 -9.47 -5.25 -14.79
N HIS A 57 -8.70 -4.16 -14.63
CA HIS A 57 -7.90 -3.61 -15.73
C HIS A 57 -6.83 -4.58 -16.24
N LEU A 58 -6.11 -5.25 -15.33
CA LEU A 58 -5.13 -6.26 -15.68
C LEU A 58 -5.78 -7.45 -16.41
N GLY A 59 -7.00 -7.84 -16.00
CA GLY A 59 -7.78 -8.85 -16.71
C GLY A 59 -8.14 -8.45 -18.14
N GLN A 60 -8.49 -7.18 -18.36
CA GLN A 60 -8.77 -6.63 -19.69
C GLN A 60 -7.52 -6.63 -20.58
N ILE A 61 -6.36 -6.25 -20.04
CA ILE A 61 -5.08 -6.24 -20.78
C ILE A 61 -4.70 -7.65 -21.27
N VAL A 62 -4.87 -8.68 -20.43
CA VAL A 62 -4.58 -10.07 -20.82
C VAL A 62 -5.51 -10.53 -21.94
N ALA A 63 -6.78 -10.13 -21.91
CA ALA A 63 -7.75 -10.49 -22.94
C ALA A 63 -7.44 -9.85 -24.30
N THR A 64 -6.83 -8.66 -24.32
CA THR A 64 -6.49 -7.95 -25.56
C THR A 64 -5.08 -8.25 -26.06
N ASN A 65 -4.14 -8.63 -25.19
CA ASN A 65 -2.75 -8.87 -25.56
C ASN A 65 -2.15 -10.10 -24.86
N LEU A 66 -2.28 -11.27 -25.51
CA LEU A 66 -1.76 -12.56 -25.00
C LEU A 66 -0.25 -12.57 -24.75
N GLY A 67 0.51 -11.68 -25.40
CA GLY A 67 1.95 -11.53 -25.17
C GLY A 67 2.29 -10.92 -23.81
N MET A 68 1.30 -10.36 -23.10
CA MET A 68 1.48 -9.70 -21.80
C MET A 68 1.13 -10.57 -20.59
N SER A 69 0.61 -11.79 -20.81
CA SER A 69 0.12 -12.67 -19.73
C SER A 69 1.14 -12.92 -18.62
N ALA A 70 2.38 -13.27 -18.96
CA ALA A 70 3.43 -13.55 -17.99
C ALA A 70 3.78 -12.33 -17.11
N ARG A 71 3.70 -11.12 -17.69
CA ARG A 71 3.98 -9.86 -16.98
C ARG A 71 2.83 -9.51 -16.04
N VAL A 72 1.59 -9.65 -16.51
CA VAL A 72 0.38 -9.44 -15.69
C VAL A 72 0.33 -10.43 -14.52
N GLU A 73 0.72 -11.68 -14.73
CA GLU A 73 0.88 -12.65 -13.65
C GLU A 73 1.92 -12.21 -12.61
N GLY A 74 3.05 -11.63 -13.06
CA GLY A 74 4.05 -11.04 -12.18
C GLY A 74 3.51 -9.89 -11.33
N LEU A 75 2.75 -8.97 -11.94
CA LEU A 75 2.10 -7.86 -11.24
C LEU A 75 1.07 -8.35 -10.22
N ARG A 76 0.22 -9.32 -10.59
CA ARG A 76 -0.77 -9.93 -9.67
C ARG A 76 -0.13 -10.61 -8.48
N ARG A 77 1.00 -11.29 -8.68
CA ARG A 77 1.76 -11.91 -7.59
C ARG A 77 2.27 -10.84 -6.63
N ARG A 78 2.90 -9.78 -7.15
CA ARG A 78 3.42 -8.69 -6.33
C ARG A 78 2.31 -7.94 -5.59
N GLU A 79 1.17 -7.69 -6.23
CA GLU A 79 0.00 -7.08 -5.58
C GLU A 79 -0.51 -7.96 -4.42
N THR A 80 -0.48 -9.28 -4.58
CA THR A 80 -0.85 -10.23 -3.52
C THR A 80 0.14 -10.18 -2.36
N GLU A 81 1.45 -10.20 -2.65
CA GLU A 81 2.51 -10.07 -1.63
C GLU A 81 2.42 -8.72 -0.86
N LEU A 82 2.14 -7.62 -1.58
CA LEU A 82 1.93 -6.30 -0.98
C LEU A 82 0.70 -6.26 -0.10
N TRP A 83 -0.38 -6.93 -0.51
CA TRP A 83 -1.60 -7.03 0.28
C TRP A 83 -1.40 -7.85 1.55
N GLU A 84 -0.71 -8.97 1.47
CA GLU A 84 -0.37 -9.79 2.64
C GLU A 84 0.49 -9.00 3.64
N ARG A 85 1.50 -8.27 3.15
CA ARG A 85 2.31 -7.38 3.98
C ARG A 85 1.48 -6.28 4.62
N PHE A 86 0.56 -5.66 3.88
CA PHE A 86 -0.38 -4.67 4.43
C PHE A 86 -1.18 -5.24 5.60
N MET A 87 -1.74 -6.44 5.44
CA MET A 87 -2.52 -7.09 6.50
C MET A 87 -1.65 -7.43 7.72
N ASN A 88 -0.41 -7.90 7.52
CA ASN A 88 0.51 -8.17 8.64
C ASN A 88 0.88 -6.89 9.41
N ILE A 89 1.11 -5.78 8.70
CA ILE A 89 1.36 -4.46 9.31
C ILE A 89 0.13 -4.02 10.11
N ARG A 90 -1.07 -4.19 9.54
CA ARG A 90 -2.32 -3.87 10.21
C ARG A 90 -2.50 -4.63 11.50
N ASP A 91 -2.43 -5.94 11.44
CA ASP A 91 -2.61 -6.79 12.63
C ASP A 91 -1.53 -6.45 13.68
N GLY A 92 -0.28 -6.23 13.25
CA GLY A 92 0.80 -5.80 14.13
C GLY A 92 0.58 -4.44 14.80
N LEU A 93 0.06 -3.44 14.09
CA LEU A 93 -0.26 -2.12 14.64
C LEU A 93 -1.46 -2.16 15.60
N HIS A 94 -2.50 -2.93 15.29
CA HIS A 94 -3.64 -3.14 16.19
C HIS A 94 -3.22 -3.88 17.47
N ASP A 95 -2.40 -4.92 17.34
CA ASP A 95 -1.82 -5.63 18.49
C ASP A 95 -0.96 -4.72 19.36
N LEU A 96 -0.12 -3.88 18.72
CA LEU A 96 0.70 -2.90 19.41
C LEU A 96 -0.17 -1.87 20.17
N ARG A 97 -1.27 -1.41 19.58
CA ARG A 97 -2.22 -0.47 20.21
C ARG A 97 -2.82 -1.08 21.48
N ALA A 98 -3.25 -2.34 21.39
CA ALA A 98 -3.80 -3.05 22.53
C ALA A 98 -2.78 -3.22 23.67
N LYS A 99 -1.50 -3.44 23.34
CA LYS A 99 -0.41 -3.55 24.33
C LYS A 99 -0.04 -2.20 24.94
N SER A 100 0.00 -1.12 24.15
CA SER A 100 0.42 0.20 24.63
C SER A 100 -0.57 0.82 25.63
N GLN A 101 -1.85 0.44 25.56
CA GLN A 101 -2.89 0.87 26.49
C GLN A 101 -2.93 0.05 27.80
N GLY A 102 -2.14 -1.02 27.91
CA GLY A 102 -2.11 -1.90 29.08
C GLY A 102 -1.09 -1.47 30.15
N PRO A 103 -1.17 -2.03 31.37
CA PRO A 103 -0.25 -1.73 32.48
C PRO A 103 1.22 -2.16 32.24
N SER A 104 1.53 -2.74 31.08
CA SER A 104 2.84 -3.30 30.70
C SER A 104 3.60 -2.43 29.69
N GLY A 105 3.29 -1.13 29.59
CA GLY A 105 3.83 -0.21 28.57
C GLY A 105 5.37 -0.12 28.46
N GLN A 106 6.12 -0.63 29.45
CA GLN A 106 7.56 -0.85 29.35
C GLN A 106 7.88 -2.09 28.49
N GLY A 107 8.10 -1.91 27.19
CA GLY A 107 8.69 -2.97 26.34
C GLY A 107 8.27 -2.99 24.87
N CYS A 108 7.42 -2.06 24.43
CA CYS A 108 6.88 -2.10 23.07
C CYS A 108 7.64 -1.23 22.05
N CYS A 109 8.72 -0.56 22.47
CA CYS A 109 9.44 0.39 21.61
C CYS A 109 10.13 -0.28 20.42
N ASP A 110 10.77 -1.43 20.64
CA ASP A 110 11.44 -2.18 19.58
C ASP A 110 10.42 -2.70 18.55
N GLN A 111 9.30 -3.27 19.02
CA GLN A 111 8.20 -3.72 18.16
C GLN A 111 7.61 -2.55 17.35
N ALA A 112 7.47 -1.38 17.97
CA ALA A 112 6.98 -0.18 17.30
C ALA A 112 7.95 0.30 16.20
N GLU A 113 9.27 0.28 16.45
CA GLU A 113 10.27 0.65 15.45
C GLU A 113 10.33 -0.37 14.30
N GLU A 114 10.20 -1.67 14.59
CA GLU A 114 10.08 -2.70 13.55
C GLU A 114 8.86 -2.47 12.66
N LEU A 115 7.70 -2.22 13.25
CA LEU A 115 6.47 -1.91 12.51
C LEU A 115 6.58 -0.60 11.74
N ARG A 116 7.29 0.39 12.28
CA ARG A 116 7.59 1.66 11.59
C ARG A 116 8.35 1.41 10.30
N LEU A 117 9.47 0.69 10.38
CA LEU A 117 10.31 0.38 9.22
C LEU A 117 9.58 -0.50 8.20
N ALA A 118 8.83 -1.50 8.68
CA ALA A 118 8.01 -2.35 7.81
C ALA A 118 6.95 -1.54 7.04
N SER A 119 6.28 -0.59 7.73
CA SER A 119 5.29 0.31 7.15
C SER A 119 5.89 1.21 6.08
N LEU A 120 7.03 1.84 6.35
CA LEU A 120 7.73 2.69 5.39
C LEU A 120 8.23 1.90 4.17
N GLY A 121 8.78 0.70 4.39
CA GLY A 121 9.16 -0.19 3.30
C GLY A 121 7.97 -0.56 2.41
N TRP A 122 6.83 -0.87 3.02
CA TRP A 122 5.59 -1.16 2.27
C TRP A 122 5.07 0.05 1.47
N VAL A 123 5.15 1.27 2.01
CA VAL A 123 4.79 2.50 1.28
C VAL A 123 5.64 2.66 0.02
N VAL A 124 6.96 2.48 0.14
CA VAL A 124 7.89 2.58 -0.99
C VAL A 124 7.55 1.55 -2.07
N ASP A 125 7.36 0.30 -1.69
CA ASP A 125 7.05 -0.78 -2.63
C ASP A 125 5.68 -0.57 -3.32
N SER A 126 4.71 -0.02 -2.59
CA SER A 126 3.38 0.30 -3.13
C SER A 126 3.43 1.41 -4.18
N ARG A 127 4.26 2.44 -3.96
CA ARG A 127 4.50 3.49 -4.97
C ARG A 127 5.22 2.93 -6.20
N ALA A 128 6.24 2.08 -5.99
CA ALA A 128 6.98 1.47 -7.08
C ALA A 128 6.06 0.61 -7.97
N GLU A 129 5.17 -0.17 -7.37
CA GLU A 129 4.20 -0.96 -8.12
C GLU A 129 3.17 -0.09 -8.86
N GLN A 130 2.66 0.99 -8.25
CA GLN A 130 1.76 1.94 -8.94
C GLN A 130 2.44 2.56 -10.17
N HIS A 131 3.70 2.99 -10.03
CA HIS A 131 4.48 3.52 -11.16
C HIS A 131 4.68 2.50 -12.28
N GLU A 132 4.94 1.22 -11.94
CA GLU A 132 5.07 0.16 -12.93
C GLU A 132 3.75 -0.06 -13.69
N VAL A 133 2.61 -0.10 -12.98
CA VAL A 133 1.28 -0.22 -13.60
C VAL A 133 0.98 0.96 -14.51
N ASP A 134 1.23 2.19 -14.07
CA ASP A 134 0.94 3.41 -14.83
C ASP A 134 1.80 3.51 -16.10
N ALA A 135 3.10 3.22 -16.00
CA ALA A 135 4.02 3.20 -17.14
C ALA A 135 3.52 2.20 -18.21
N TRP A 136 3.07 1.02 -17.79
CA TRP A 136 2.58 -0.01 -18.70
C TRP A 136 1.23 0.33 -19.33
N LEU A 137 0.32 0.96 -18.59
CA LEU A 137 -0.94 1.46 -19.15
C LEU A 137 -0.66 2.49 -20.27
N LEU A 138 0.31 3.39 -20.05
CA LEU A 138 0.75 4.33 -21.07
C LEU A 138 1.34 3.62 -22.29
N GLU A 139 2.30 2.71 -22.10
CA GLU A 139 2.91 1.95 -23.21
C GLU A 139 1.88 1.18 -24.05
N THR A 140 0.90 0.55 -23.40
CA THR A 140 -0.19 -0.18 -24.08
C THR A 140 -1.05 0.79 -24.91
N LEU A 141 -1.41 1.95 -24.35
CA LEU A 141 -2.16 2.99 -25.06
C LEU A 141 -1.39 3.57 -26.26
N TYR A 142 -0.07 3.79 -26.13
CA TYR A 142 0.76 4.29 -27.23
C TYR A 142 0.89 3.26 -28.36
N ARG A 143 1.08 1.97 -28.01
CA ARG A 143 1.14 0.87 -28.97
C ARG A 143 -0.16 0.72 -29.76
N ASP A 144 -1.30 0.80 -29.10
CA ASP A 144 -2.61 0.57 -29.72
C ASP A 144 -3.07 1.76 -30.58
N ASN A 145 -2.67 2.98 -30.24
CA ASN A 145 -2.99 4.17 -31.03
C ASN A 145 -2.03 4.44 -32.19
N GLY A 146 -0.98 3.62 -32.37
CA GLY A 146 -0.02 3.79 -33.45
C GLY A 146 0.74 5.12 -33.43
N ILE A 147 0.78 5.81 -32.28
CA ILE A 147 1.57 7.04 -32.10
C ILE A 147 3.01 6.59 -31.84
N VAL A 148 3.64 6.10 -32.91
CA VAL A 148 5.09 6.00 -33.03
C VAL A 148 5.50 7.29 -33.73
N ASP A 149 6.37 8.06 -33.08
CA ASP A 149 6.95 9.36 -33.52
C ASP A 149 6.75 9.74 -35.00
#